data_AF-J9DMU6-F1
#
_entry.id   AF-J9DMU6-F1
#
_cell.length_a   1.000
_cell.length_b   1.000
_cell.length_c   1.000
_cell.angle_alpha   90.00
_cell.angle_beta   90.00
_cell.angle_gamma   90.00
#
_symmetry.space_group_name_H-M   'P 1'
#
loop_
_entity.id
_entity.type
_entity.pdbx_description
1 polymer ?
#
loop_
_entity_poly.entity_id
_entity_poly.type
_entity_poly.pdbx_seq_one_letter_code
_entity_poly.pdbx_strand_id
1 'polypeptide(L)'
;MYGTYPTKTFPNHYSIATGLYPESHGIVDNIIYDKRLKTEFIDIRKTNDAQYFNGIPIWNVLERQNITTACLFWPACDSPINGF
;
A
#
# COMPACT_ATOMS: atom_id res chain seq x y z
N MET A 1 17.49 0.80 11.15
CA MET A 1 16.45 0.42 10.17
C MET A 1 16.79 1.12 8.87
N TYR A 2 16.88 0.38 7.77
CA TYR A 2 17.13 0.96 6.44
C TYR A 2 15.84 0.95 5.64
N GLY A 3 15.62 2.01 4.86
CA GLY A 3 14.49 2.06 3.94
C GLY A 3 14.67 1.09 2.76
N THR A 4 13.55 0.70 2.16
CA THR A 4 13.56 0.05 0.84
C THR A 4 13.88 1.09 -0.24
N TYR A 5 14.50 0.63 -1.33
CA TYR A 5 14.69 1.47 -2.52
C TYR A 5 13.42 1.40 -3.40
N PRO A 6 12.91 2.55 -3.91
CA PRO A 6 13.39 3.91 -3.66
C PRO A 6 12.97 4.42 -2.28
N THR A 7 13.80 5.28 -1.68
CA THR A 7 13.55 5.87 -0.33
C THR A 7 12.48 6.96 -0.38
N LYS A 8 11.24 6.54 -0.66
CA LYS A 8 10.04 7.36 -0.83
C LYS A 8 8.96 6.96 0.18
N THR A 9 8.07 7.91 0.49
CA THR A 9 7.02 7.77 1.50
C THR A 9 6.18 6.51 1.31
N PHE A 10 5.37 6.41 0.25
CA PHE A 10 4.41 5.30 0.11
C PHE A 10 5.09 3.94 -0.06
N PRO A 11 6.15 3.78 -0.89
CA PRO A 11 6.86 2.52 -0.97
C PRO A 11 7.36 2.02 0.39
N ASN A 12 8.00 2.88 1.18
CA ASN A 12 8.56 2.47 2.46
C ASN A 12 7.49 2.22 3.53
N HIS A 13 6.47 3.07 3.65
CA HIS A 13 5.40 2.88 4.64
C HIS A 13 4.59 1.61 4.36
N TYR A 14 4.38 1.29 3.08
CA TYR A 14 3.68 0.08 2.70
C TYR A 14 4.56 -1.17 2.87
N SER A 15 5.89 -1.07 2.62
CA SER A 15 6.84 -2.12 2.99
C SER A 15 6.81 -2.40 4.50
N ILE A 16 6.73 -1.38 5.35
CA ILE A 16 6.62 -1.56 6.81
C ILE A 16 5.32 -2.27 7.18
N ALA A 17 4.20 -1.90 6.56
CA ALA A 17 2.89 -2.47 6.87
C ALA A 17 2.73 -3.92 6.42
N THR A 18 3.42 -4.33 5.36
CA THR A 18 3.25 -5.64 4.70
C THR A 18 4.42 -6.60 4.88
N GLY A 19 5.61 -6.08 5.21
CA GLY A 19 6.86 -6.85 5.22
C GLY A 19 7.39 -7.20 3.81
N LEU A 20 6.81 -6.64 2.75
CA LEU A 20 7.15 -6.94 1.36
C LEU A 20 8.06 -5.88 0.75
N TYR A 21 8.83 -6.26 -0.28
CA TYR A 21 9.54 -5.30 -1.12
C TYR A 21 8.58 -4.52 -2.04
N PRO A 22 8.97 -3.30 -2.50
CA PRO A 22 8.16 -2.50 -3.41
C PRO A 22 7.66 -3.21 -4.66
N GLU A 23 8.50 -4.05 -5.27
CA GLU A 23 8.14 -4.86 -6.44
C GLU A 23 7.05 -5.92 -6.15
N SER A 24 6.97 -6.41 -4.91
CA SER A 24 6.00 -7.43 -4.50
C SER A 24 4.67 -6.82 -4.07
N HIS A 25 4.70 -5.71 -3.32
CA HIS A 25 3.49 -5.03 -2.87
C HIS A 25 2.93 -4.01 -3.88
N GLY A 26 3.56 -3.84 -5.04
CA GLY A 26 3.08 -3.03 -6.18
C GLY A 26 3.40 -1.54 -6.10
N ILE A 27 3.51 -0.99 -4.89
CA ILE A 27 3.81 0.44 -4.68
C ILE A 27 5.32 0.73 -4.83
N VAL A 28 5.75 0.98 -6.06
CA VAL A 28 7.17 1.20 -6.42
C VAL A 28 7.64 2.66 -6.34
N ASP A 29 6.72 3.64 -6.41
CA ASP A 29 6.99 5.07 -6.19
C ASP A 29 5.70 5.75 -5.69
N ASN A 30 5.75 7.04 -5.36
CA ASN A 30 4.55 7.85 -5.09
C ASN A 30 3.74 8.14 -6.37
N ILE A 31 4.38 8.09 -7.55
CA ILE A 31 3.74 8.29 -8.85
C ILE A 31 4.00 7.06 -9.71
N ILE A 32 2.95 6.34 -10.09
CA ILE A 32 3.06 5.04 -10.76
C ILE A 32 2.25 5.05 -12.06
N TYR A 33 2.73 4.31 -13.06
CA TYR A 33 2.01 3.99 -14.29
C TYR A 33 1.82 2.48 -14.37
N ASP A 34 0.57 2.02 -14.43
CA ASP A 34 0.23 0.61 -14.72
C ASP A 34 -0.77 0.53 -15.88
N LYS A 35 -0.26 0.16 -17.06
CA LYS A 35 -1.03 0.00 -18.29
C LYS A 35 -2.23 -0.96 -18.20
N ARG A 36 -2.26 -1.86 -17.20
CA ARG A 36 -3.37 -2.80 -16.99
C ARG A 36 -4.54 -2.16 -16.24
N LEU A 37 -4.25 -1.14 -15.43
CA LEU A 37 -5.24 -0.44 -14.62
C LEU A 37 -5.69 0.85 -15.33
N LYS A 38 -4.73 1.71 -15.70
CA LYS A 38 -4.98 3.01 -16.32
C LYS A 38 -3.88 3.39 -17.31
N THR A 39 -4.24 4.14 -18.34
CA THR A 39 -3.29 4.65 -19.35
C THR A 39 -2.74 6.03 -19.01
N GLU A 40 -2.52 6.32 -17.73
CA GLU A 40 -1.95 7.58 -17.23
C GLU A 40 -1.12 7.36 -15.97
N PHE A 41 -0.26 8.32 -15.62
CA PHE A 41 0.46 8.30 -14.34
C PHE A 41 -0.48 8.72 -13.21
N ILE A 42 -0.48 7.94 -12.13
CA ILE A 42 -1.34 8.16 -10.96
C ILE A 42 -0.48 8.53 -9.76
N ASP A 43 -0.90 9.54 -9.01
CA ASP A 43 -0.34 9.86 -7.71
C ASP A 43 -0.99 8.96 -6.64
N ILE A 44 -0.25 7.95 -6.18
CA ILE A 44 -0.73 6.96 -5.20
C ILE A 44 -1.16 7.64 -3.89
N ARG A 45 -0.60 8.81 -3.57
CA ARG A 45 -0.94 9.55 -2.35
C ARG A 45 -2.36 10.12 -2.36
N LYS A 46 -3.02 10.13 -3.52
CA LYS A 46 -4.34 10.73 -3.73
C LYS A 46 -5.39 9.73 -4.17
N THR A 47 -5.03 8.46 -4.33
CA THR A 47 -5.94 7.42 -4.77
C THR A 47 -6.25 6.48 -3.62
N ASN A 48 -7.50 6.04 -3.55
CA ASN A 48 -7.95 4.97 -2.68
C ASN A 48 -8.26 3.69 -3.48
N ASP A 49 -7.79 3.59 -4.72
CA ASP A 49 -8.03 2.43 -5.58
C ASP A 49 -7.17 1.25 -5.10
N ALA A 50 -7.82 0.30 -4.44
CA ALA A 50 -7.17 -0.87 -3.85
C ALA A 50 -6.40 -1.73 -4.87
N GLN A 51 -6.68 -1.60 -6.18
CA GLN A 51 -6.03 -2.40 -7.22
C GLN A 51 -4.52 -2.12 -7.38
N TYR A 52 -4.04 -0.98 -6.90
CA TYR A 52 -2.60 -0.66 -6.89
C TYR A 52 -1.84 -1.36 -5.75
N PHE A 53 -2.55 -1.84 -4.73
CA PHE A 53 -1.99 -2.34 -3.48
C PHE A 53 -2.04 -3.86 -3.43
N ASN A 54 -0.88 -4.50 -3.53
CA ASN A 54 -0.75 -5.95 -3.38
C ASN A 54 -0.26 -6.33 -1.97
N GLY A 55 -0.52 -7.57 -1.58
CA GLY A 55 -0.19 -8.06 -0.24
C GLY A 55 -1.28 -7.72 0.78
N ILE A 56 -0.99 -7.97 2.05
CA ILE A 56 -1.96 -7.78 3.14
C ILE A 56 -1.27 -6.94 4.22
N PRO A 57 -1.72 -5.71 4.46
CA PRO A 57 -1.17 -4.89 5.53
C PRO A 57 -1.57 -5.45 6.90
N ILE A 58 -0.75 -5.16 7.91
CA ILE A 58 -0.90 -5.72 9.27
C ILE A 58 -2.28 -5.50 9.88
N TRP A 59 -2.93 -4.35 9.62
CA TRP A 59 -4.26 -4.08 10.14
C TRP A 59 -5.30 -5.06 9.57
N ASN A 60 -5.29 -5.32 8.26
CA ASN A 60 -6.16 -6.33 7.64
C ASN A 60 -5.86 -7.75 8.11
N VAL A 61 -4.59 -8.07 8.42
CA VAL A 61 -4.23 -9.38 9.00
C VAL A 61 -4.91 -9.58 10.36
N LEU A 62 -4.89 -8.56 11.20
CA LEU A 62 -5.51 -8.60 12.53
C LEU A 62 -7.05 -8.60 12.46
N GLU A 63 -7.64 -7.84 11.54
CA GLU A 63 -9.09 -7.84 11.32
C GLU A 63 -9.61 -9.21 10.85
N ARG A 64 -8.87 -9.89 9.97
CA ARG A 64 -9.15 -11.29 9.60
C ARG A 64 -9.09 -12.26 10.78
N GLN A 65 -8.37 -11.90 11.84
CA GLN A 65 -8.26 -12.65 13.09
C GLN A 65 -9.26 -12.15 14.14
N ASN A 66 -10.26 -11.33 13.76
CA ASN A 66 -11.25 -10.72 14.65
C ASN A 66 -10.66 -9.82 15.74
N ILE A 67 -9.51 -9.20 15.47
CA ILE A 67 -8.90 -8.21 16.35
C ILE A 67 -9.26 -6.82 15.83
N THR A 68 -9.86 -5.98 16.67
CA THR A 68 -10.20 -4.60 16.31
C THR A 68 -8.94 -3.80 16.04
N THR A 69 -8.88 -3.15 14.88
CA THR A 69 -7.79 -2.25 14.53
C THR A 69 -8.31 -0.84 14.27
N ALA A 70 -7.42 0.13 14.39
CA ALA A 70 -7.66 1.50 13.96
C ALA A 70 -6.42 2.00 13.27
N CYS A 71 -6.59 2.62 12.11
CA CYS A 71 -5.49 3.23 11.38
C CYS A 71 -5.74 4.72 11.17
N LEU A 72 -4.77 5.55 11.56
CA LEU A 72 -4.86 7.00 11.48
C LEU A 72 -3.75 7.55 10.57
N PHE A 73 -4.14 7.98 9.37
CA PHE A 73 -3.27 8.63 8.38
C PHE A 73 -2.04 7.83 7.90
N TRP A 74 -1.94 6.54 8.22
CA TRP A 74 -0.91 5.70 7.62
C TRP A 74 -1.19 5.53 6.12
N PRO A 75 -0.18 5.63 5.24
CA PRO A 75 -0.36 5.42 3.81
C PRO A 75 -1.10 4.12 3.48
N ALA A 76 -2.13 4.23 2.65
CA ALA A 76 -3.00 3.14 2.20
C ALA A 76 -4.09 2.67 3.18
N CYS A 77 -4.20 3.24 4.38
CA CYS A 77 -5.26 2.85 5.32
C CYS A 77 -6.67 3.29 4.92
N ASP A 78 -6.79 4.28 4.05
CA ASP A 78 -8.04 4.74 3.46
C ASP A 78 -8.45 3.94 2.20
N SER A 79 -7.61 2.99 1.78
CA SER A 79 -7.85 2.12 0.62
C SER A 79 -8.46 0.80 1.08
N PRO A 80 -9.56 0.31 0.47
CA PRO A 80 -10.26 -0.91 0.87
C PRO A 80 -9.53 -2.18 0.41
N ILE A 81 -8.30 -2.38 0.90
CA ILE A 81 -7.36 -3.41 0.44
C ILE A 81 -7.89 -4.78 0.86
N ASN A 82 -7.91 -5.75 -0.06
CA ASN A 82 -8.45 -7.09 0.20
C ASN A 82 -9.92 -7.13 0.71
N GLY A 83 -10.70 -6.07 0.52
CA GLY A 83 -12.10 -5.99 0.96
C GLY A 83 -12.30 -5.68 2.45
N PHE A 84 -11.28 -5.13 3.12
CA PHE A 84 -11.34 -4.59 4.47
C PHE A 84 -11.23 -3.07 4.41
#